data_AF-A0A9P5NNN7-F1
#
_entry.id   AF-A0A9P5NNN7-F1
#
_cell.length_a   1.000
_cell.length_b   1.000
_cell.length_c   1.000
_cell.angle_alpha   90.00
_cell.angle_beta   90.00
_cell.angle_gamma   90.00
#
_symmetry.space_group_name_H-M   'P 1'
#
loop_
_entity.id
_entity.type
_entity.pdbx_description
1 polymer ?
#
loop_
_entity_poly.entity_id
_entity_poly.type
_entity_poly.pdbx_seq_one_letter_code
_entity_poly.pdbx_strand_id
1 'polypeptide(L)'
;MRSLSFLLAFASSAFAYLVNVPSESHGWTSHGHQPLQWSRVDTDSPSFTVVLTNQDRNILPQDIVLAYYVDGTRLYDSIRAPYGGFPTGDHFRVNLVKDPSDTSTIFAQSSEFSIHGW
;
A
#
# COMPACT_ATOMS: atom_id res chain seq x y z
N MET A 1 5.88 54.93 -8.39
CA MET A 1 6.49 53.62 -8.62
C MET A 1 5.49 52.56 -8.18
N ARG A 2 4.94 51.77 -9.09
CA ARG A 2 3.94 50.71 -8.77
C ARG A 2 4.72 49.46 -8.37
N SER A 3 4.61 49.05 -7.11
CA SER A 3 5.25 47.84 -6.60
C SER A 3 4.41 46.63 -7.00
N LEU A 4 4.99 45.69 -7.75
CA LEU A 4 4.41 44.36 -7.99
C LEU A 4 4.92 43.43 -6.89
N SER A 5 4.06 43.06 -5.95
CA SER A 5 4.35 42.00 -4.98
C SER A 5 4.15 40.65 -5.67
N PHE A 6 5.25 39.93 -5.94
CA PHE A 6 5.19 38.53 -6.37
C PHE A 6 5.02 37.63 -5.14
N LEU A 7 3.85 37.01 -4.99
CA LEU A 7 3.62 35.94 -4.02
C LEU A 7 4.26 34.65 -4.56
N LEU A 8 5.37 34.23 -3.97
CA LEU A 8 5.89 32.87 -4.17
C LEU A 8 5.00 31.90 -3.38
N ALA A 9 4.13 31.17 -4.08
CA ALA A 9 3.44 30.03 -3.50
C ALA A 9 4.43 28.86 -3.37
N PHE A 10 4.78 28.49 -2.14
CA PHE A 10 5.57 27.30 -1.86
C PHE A 10 4.64 26.10 -1.93
N ALA A 11 4.70 25.33 -3.02
CA ALA A 11 4.01 24.05 -3.10
C ALA A 11 4.73 23.06 -2.16
N SER A 12 4.20 22.87 -0.95
CA SER A 12 4.63 21.78 -0.07
C SER A 12 4.14 20.47 -0.67
N SER A 13 5.00 19.75 -1.39
CA SER A 13 4.75 18.35 -1.72
C SER A 13 4.94 17.55 -0.43
N ALA A 14 3.85 17.24 0.27
CA ALA A 14 3.91 16.26 1.35
C ALA A 14 4.31 14.92 0.71
N PHE A 15 5.55 14.48 0.97
CA PHE A 15 5.91 13.09 0.72
C PHE A 15 5.04 12.25 1.64
N ALA A 16 4.15 11.46 1.06
CA ALA A 16 3.33 10.51 1.80
C ALA A 16 4.02 9.14 1.83
N TYR A 17 3.39 8.17 2.48
CA TYR A 17 3.76 6.77 2.31
C TYR A 17 3.95 6.41 0.83
N LEU A 18 4.98 5.60 0.55
CA LEU A 18 5.22 4.97 -0.75
C LEU A 18 5.40 3.47 -0.53
N VAL A 19 4.64 2.64 -1.25
CA VAL A 19 4.84 1.19 -1.21
C VAL A 19 5.94 0.81 -2.20
N ASN A 20 7.02 0.24 -1.68
CA ASN A 20 8.21 -0.14 -2.47
C ASN A 20 8.12 -1.60 -2.91
N VAL A 21 7.58 -2.47 -2.05
CA VAL A 21 7.32 -3.89 -2.31
C VAL A 21 5.96 -4.24 -1.70
N PRO A 22 5.04 -4.90 -2.41
CA PRO A 22 5.21 -5.44 -3.77
C PRO A 22 5.24 -4.36 -4.86
N SER A 23 5.77 -4.74 -6.03
CA SER A 23 5.85 -3.90 -7.23
C SER A 23 5.81 -4.77 -8.49
N GLU A 24 5.80 -4.15 -9.67
CA GLU A 24 5.81 -4.84 -10.97
C GLU A 24 6.96 -5.85 -11.13
N SER A 25 8.11 -5.58 -10.49
CA SER A 25 9.30 -6.44 -10.53
C SER A 25 9.42 -7.38 -9.33
N HIS A 26 8.59 -7.19 -8.30
CA HIS A 26 8.64 -7.92 -7.04
C HIS A 26 7.22 -8.32 -6.64
N GLY A 27 6.73 -9.39 -7.27
CA GLY A 27 5.46 -10.00 -6.94
C GLY A 27 5.49 -10.82 -5.66
N TRP A 28 4.35 -11.46 -5.35
CA TRP A 28 4.23 -12.39 -4.23
C TRP A 28 4.03 -13.82 -4.73
N THR A 29 4.17 -14.78 -3.82
CA THR A 29 3.74 -16.16 -4.06
C THR A 29 2.46 -16.47 -3.28
N SER A 30 1.72 -17.49 -3.71
CA SER A 30 0.40 -17.82 -3.15
C SER A 30 0.43 -18.35 -1.72
N HIS A 31 1.60 -18.66 -1.16
CA HIS A 31 1.74 -19.21 0.19
C HIS A 31 2.97 -18.63 0.88
N GLY A 32 3.08 -18.90 2.18
CA GLY A 32 4.20 -18.42 2.99
C GLY A 32 4.06 -16.95 3.35
N HIS A 33 5.16 -16.39 3.83
CA HIS A 33 5.25 -14.99 4.20
C HIS A 33 5.74 -14.17 3.01
N GLN A 34 5.05 -13.06 2.75
CA GLN A 34 5.31 -12.17 1.63
C GLN A 34 5.84 -10.82 2.13
N PRO A 35 6.84 -10.25 1.47
CA PRO A 35 7.44 -8.99 1.91
C PRO A 35 6.50 -7.81 1.60
N LEU A 36 6.35 -6.91 2.58
CA LEU A 36 5.80 -5.58 2.41
C LEU A 36 6.86 -4.56 2.85
N GLN A 37 7.22 -3.64 1.97
CA GLN A 37 8.18 -2.57 2.24
C GLN A 37 7.61 -1.24 1.82
N TRP A 38 7.89 -0.20 2.61
CA TRP A 38 7.44 1.15 2.32
C TRP A 38 8.45 2.19 2.75
N SER A 39 8.32 3.37 2.16
CA SER A 39 8.95 4.61 2.62
C SER A 39 7.91 5.53 3.22
N ARG A 40 8.33 6.37 4.16
CA ARG A 40 7.50 7.40 4.82
C ARG A 40 8.34 8.61 5.18
N VAL A 41 7.69 9.71 5.51
CA VAL A 41 8.30 10.83 6.22
C VAL A 41 7.70 10.97 7.62
N ASP A 42 8.32 11.80 8.46
CA ASP A 42 7.93 11.89 9.87
C ASP A 42 6.52 12.42 10.11
N THR A 43 5.95 13.16 9.15
CA THR A 43 4.57 13.67 9.21
C THR A 43 3.50 12.65 8.82
N ASP A 44 3.88 11.49 8.28
CA ASP A 44 2.92 10.43 7.97
C ASP A 44 2.34 9.79 9.24
N SER A 45 1.09 9.28 9.15
CA SER A 45 0.47 8.50 10.23
C SER A 45 1.43 7.42 10.74
N PRO A 46 1.60 7.22 12.06
CA PRO A 46 2.54 6.21 12.58
C PRO A 46 2.08 4.78 12.33
N SER A 47 0.81 4.56 12.00
CA SER A 47 0.26 3.24 11.69
C SER A 47 -0.73 3.26 10.53
N PHE A 48 -0.93 2.10 9.93
CA PHE A 48 -1.87 1.86 8.83
C PHE A 48 -2.40 0.43 8.86
N THR A 49 -3.42 0.15 8.05
CA THR A 49 -3.93 -1.20 7.77
C THR A 49 -3.57 -1.61 6.35
N VAL A 50 -3.27 -2.89 6.14
CA VAL A 50 -2.85 -3.42 4.83
C VAL A 50 -4.04 -4.13 4.20
N VAL A 51 -4.39 -3.73 2.98
CA VAL A 51 -5.49 -4.33 2.20
C VAL A 51 -4.97 -4.81 0.85
N LEU A 52 -5.27 -6.07 0.51
CA LEU A 52 -5.09 -6.59 -0.84
C LEU A 52 -6.35 -6.29 -1.66
N THR A 53 -6.15 -5.73 -2.86
CA THR A 53 -7.23 -5.46 -3.81
C THR A 53 -6.85 -5.93 -5.21
N ASN A 54 -7.88 -6.19 -6.02
CA ASN A 54 -7.79 -6.42 -7.45
C ASN A 54 -9.07 -5.90 -8.09
N GLN A 55 -8.97 -5.22 -9.23
CA GLN A 55 -10.13 -4.71 -9.96
C GLN A 55 -10.93 -5.84 -10.62
N ASP A 56 -10.28 -6.97 -10.97
CA ASP A 56 -10.95 -8.16 -11.47
C ASP A 56 -11.57 -8.96 -10.31
N ARG A 57 -12.89 -8.85 -10.17
CA ARG A 57 -13.67 -9.52 -9.13
C ARG A 57 -13.86 -11.02 -9.37
N ASN A 58 -13.44 -11.56 -10.52
CA ASN A 58 -13.33 -13.00 -10.72
C ASN A 58 -12.06 -13.56 -10.06
N ILE A 59 -10.98 -12.78 -10.01
CA ILE A 59 -9.72 -13.15 -9.34
C ILE A 59 -9.83 -12.90 -7.83
N LEU A 60 -10.34 -11.74 -7.43
CA LEU A 60 -10.53 -11.37 -6.03
C LEU A 60 -11.95 -10.83 -5.79
N PRO A 61 -12.90 -11.72 -5.40
CA PRO A 61 -14.30 -11.33 -5.22
C PRO A 61 -14.53 -10.18 -4.24
N GLN A 62 -13.68 -10.07 -3.21
CA GLN A 62 -13.71 -9.00 -2.21
C GLN A 62 -12.29 -8.66 -1.77
N ASP A 63 -12.05 -7.38 -1.49
CA ASP A 63 -10.78 -6.93 -0.92
C ASP A 63 -10.53 -7.59 0.45
N ILE A 64 -9.27 -7.88 0.76
CA ILE A 64 -8.89 -8.64 1.96
C ILE A 64 -8.02 -7.77 2.85
N VAL A 65 -8.42 -7.62 4.12
CA VAL A 65 -7.55 -7.03 5.15
C VAL A 65 -6.51 -8.06 5.57
N LEU A 66 -5.23 -7.74 5.36
CA LEU A 66 -4.11 -8.66 5.59
C LEU A 66 -3.41 -8.42 6.93
N ALA A 67 -3.33 -7.17 7.35
CA ALA A 67 -2.70 -6.79 8.62
C ALA A 67 -3.36 -5.52 9.18
N TYR A 68 -3.54 -5.50 10.50
CA TYR A 68 -4.27 -4.46 11.22
C TYR A 68 -3.27 -3.59 11.98
N TYR A 69 -3.39 -2.26 11.88
CA TYR A 69 -2.60 -1.30 12.65
C TYR A 69 -1.08 -1.58 12.64
N VAL A 70 -0.53 -1.87 11.46
CA VAL A 70 0.91 -2.06 11.23
C VAL A 70 1.67 -0.81 11.67
N ASP A 71 2.76 -1.00 12.41
CA ASP A 71 3.66 0.08 12.81
C ASP A 71 4.47 0.55 11.59
N GLY A 72 4.09 1.72 11.08
CA GLY A 72 4.67 2.33 9.90
C GLY A 72 6.11 2.80 10.09
N THR A 73 6.60 2.92 11.32
CA THR A 73 8.00 3.29 11.58
C THR A 73 8.99 2.17 11.29
N ARG A 74 8.50 0.91 11.17
CA ARG A 74 9.33 -0.27 10.90
C ARG A 74 9.83 -0.35 9.46
N LEU A 75 9.16 0.33 8.51
CA LEU A 75 9.47 0.35 7.07
C LEU A 75 9.40 -1.01 6.35
N TYR A 76 9.07 -2.07 7.09
CA TYR A 76 8.99 -3.45 6.62
C TYR A 76 7.98 -4.23 7.46
N ASP A 77 7.23 -5.12 6.80
CA ASP A 77 6.45 -6.18 7.44
C ASP A 77 6.48 -7.47 6.61
N SER A 78 6.17 -8.59 7.27
CA SER A 78 6.13 -9.93 6.70
C SER A 78 4.69 -10.45 6.70
N ILE A 79 4.00 -10.24 5.59
CA ILE A 79 2.58 -10.52 5.44
C ILE A 79 2.33 -12.02 5.31
N ARG A 80 1.52 -12.57 6.22
CA ARG A 80 1.12 -13.97 6.18
C ARG A 80 -0.06 -14.16 5.22
N ALA A 81 0.03 -15.16 4.35
CA ALA A 81 -1.09 -15.57 3.51
C ALA A 81 -2.30 -16.03 4.36
N PRO A 82 -3.55 -15.74 3.93
CA PRO A 82 -4.76 -16.32 4.51
C PRO A 82 -4.77 -17.86 4.51
N TYR A 83 -5.69 -18.46 5.25
CA TYR A 83 -5.92 -19.90 5.17
C TYR A 83 -6.39 -20.28 3.76
N GLY A 84 -5.63 -21.14 3.07
CA GLY A 84 -5.85 -21.45 1.65
C GLY A 84 -4.94 -20.69 0.67
N GLY A 85 -4.10 -19.77 1.17
CA GLY A 85 -3.17 -19.00 0.35
C GLY A 85 -3.76 -17.72 -0.22
N PHE A 86 -2.93 -16.95 -0.94
CA PHE A 86 -3.38 -15.86 -1.79
C PHE A 86 -3.91 -16.40 -3.12
N PRO A 87 -4.93 -15.73 -3.71
CA PRO A 87 -5.29 -15.99 -5.10
C PRO A 87 -4.09 -15.71 -6.02
N THR A 88 -4.03 -16.41 -7.16
CA THR A 88 -2.97 -16.21 -8.17
C THR A 88 -3.52 -15.43 -9.36
N GLY A 89 -2.64 -14.69 -10.04
CA GLY A 89 -3.01 -13.84 -11.18
C GLY A 89 -2.23 -12.53 -11.18
N ASP A 90 -2.71 -11.59 -11.99
CA ASP A 90 -2.08 -10.29 -12.22
C ASP A 90 -2.94 -9.14 -11.68
N HIS A 91 -2.41 -7.92 -11.75
CA HIS A 91 -3.10 -6.67 -11.41
C HIS A 91 -3.53 -6.54 -9.93
N PHE A 92 -2.87 -7.25 -9.02
CA PHE A 92 -3.06 -7.03 -7.59
C PHE A 92 -2.42 -5.72 -7.17
N ARG A 93 -2.99 -5.11 -6.13
CA ARG A 93 -2.39 -3.96 -5.43
C ARG A 93 -2.51 -4.13 -3.92
N VAL A 94 -1.53 -3.61 -3.22
CA VAL A 94 -1.58 -3.42 -1.77
C VAL A 94 -1.89 -1.96 -1.48
N ASN A 95 -2.94 -1.74 -0.70
CA ASN A 95 -3.29 -0.43 -0.16
C ASN A 95 -2.85 -0.35 1.30
N LEU A 96 -2.16 0.74 1.65
CA LEU A 96 -1.99 1.16 3.02
C LEU A 96 -3.13 2.14 3.33
N VAL A 97 -4.08 1.71 4.15
CA VAL A 97 -5.28 2.48 4.49
C VAL A 97 -5.24 2.93 5.94
N LYS A 98 -6.08 3.90 6.29
CA LYS A 98 -6.13 4.46 7.64
C LYS A 98 -6.32 3.39 8.72
N ASP A 99 -7.41 2.65 8.65
CA ASP A 99 -7.74 1.63 9.63
C ASP A 99 -8.77 0.62 9.05
N PRO A 100 -9.09 -0.49 9.75
CA PRO A 100 -10.00 -1.52 9.24
C PRO A 100 -11.46 -1.06 9.14
N SER A 101 -11.84 0.00 9.85
CA SER A 101 -13.18 0.60 9.78
C SER A 101 -13.31 1.69 8.71
N ASP A 102 -12.18 2.20 8.22
CA ASP A 102 -12.09 3.15 7.11
C ASP A 102 -10.99 2.72 6.12
N THR A 103 -11.37 1.80 5.24
CA THR A 103 -10.53 1.35 4.11
C THR A 103 -10.56 2.31 2.92
N SER A 104 -11.40 3.35 2.96
CA SER A 104 -11.56 4.33 1.88
C SER A 104 -10.50 5.42 1.92
N THR A 105 -10.00 5.75 3.11
CA THR A 105 -8.86 6.63 3.29
C THR A 105 -7.56 5.89 3.01
N ILE A 106 -7.09 5.99 1.76
CA ILE A 106 -5.85 5.36 1.29
C ILE A 106 -4.68 6.33 1.53
N PHE A 107 -3.68 5.90 2.30
CA PHE A 107 -2.41 6.61 2.48
C PHE A 107 -1.43 6.35 1.34
N ALA A 108 -1.38 5.11 0.85
CA ALA A 108 -0.55 4.73 -0.29
C ALA A 108 -1.11 3.49 -0.98
N GLN A 109 -0.75 3.32 -2.26
CA GLN A 109 -1.08 2.15 -3.05
C GLN A 109 0.15 1.71 -3.83
N SER A 110 0.41 0.40 -3.88
CA SER A 110 1.49 -0.17 -4.68
C SER A 110 1.24 0.01 -6.18
N SER A 111 2.31 -0.11 -6.98
CA SER A 111 2.14 -0.51 -8.38
C SER A 111 1.42 -1.86 -8.47
N GLU A 112 0.89 -2.16 -9.65
CA GLU A 112 0.37 -3.50 -9.90
C GLU A 112 1.47 -4.54 -9.80
N PHE A 113 1.10 -5.72 -9.31
CA PHE A 113 1.99 -6.86 -9.23
C PHE A 113 1.22 -8.16 -9.43
N SER A 114 1.97 -9.23 -9.65
CA SER A 114 1.46 -10.58 -9.84
C SER A 114 1.65 -11.43 -8.60
N ILE A 115 0.71 -12.35 -8.38
CA ILE A 115 0.83 -13.41 -7.38
C ILE A 115 0.94 -14.75 -8.10
N HIS A 116 2.04 -15.46 -7.88
CA HIS A 116 2.33 -16.72 -8.57
C HIS A 116 2.07 -17.94 -7.69
N GLY A 117 1.77 -19.08 -8.33
CA GLY A 117 1.78 -20.39 -7.68
C GLY A 117 3.18 -20.75 -7.17
N TRP A 118 3.23 -21.69 -6.22
CA TRP A 118 4.48 -22.32 -5.78
C TRP A 118 4.93 -23.40 -6.74
#